data_AF-A0A9C8WFJ7-F1
#
_entry.id   AF-A0A9C8WFJ7-F1
#
_cell.length_a   1.000
_cell.length_b   1.000
_cell.length_c   1.000
_cell.angle_alpha   90.00
_cell.angle_beta   90.00
_cell.angle_gamma   90.00
#
_symmetry.space_group_name_H-M   'P 1'
#
loop_
_entity.id
_entity.type
_entity.pdbx_description
1 polymer ?
#
loop_
_entity_poly.entity_id
_entity_poly.type
_entity_poly.pdbx_seq_one_letter_code
_entity_poly.pdbx_strand_id
1 'polypeptide(L)'
;NHFNEHYAPRIYHTGEIQTRLENWHDFFQYLSWFMFPTTKAIINAMHIPYARQRIEHGGDSGRRSPVENMLSLFDEGGAVLVSSDESLLQLVRDFQWKALFWERREELSEKFICVPFGHAVYEKGLAPYIGMTANCILLHSGKEYFEMNNTEQLVWIDEKLVALFKSGNTLKKPKDLSPFPILGMPEWDENNQQEHYYDNANYFRPGRR
;
A
#
# COMPACT_ATOMS: atom_id res chain seq x y z
N ASN A 1 25.66 -8.88 17.61
CA ASN A 1 25.24 -7.48 17.37
C ASN A 1 23.75 -7.52 17.05
N HIS A 2 22.89 -7.42 18.08
CA HIS A 2 21.46 -7.78 18.00
C HIS A 2 20.66 -6.98 16.95
N PHE A 3 21.13 -5.80 16.54
CA PHE A 3 20.46 -5.01 15.50
C PHE A 3 20.38 -5.76 14.15
N ASN A 4 21.44 -6.45 13.75
CA ASN A 4 21.50 -7.17 12.47
C ASN A 4 20.63 -8.43 12.44
N GLU A 5 20.19 -8.91 13.61
CA GLU A 5 19.32 -10.08 13.74
C GLU A 5 17.83 -9.71 13.59
N HIS A 6 17.49 -8.42 13.64
CA HIS A 6 16.13 -7.97 13.34
C HIS A 6 15.83 -8.11 11.84
N TYR A 7 14.54 -8.37 11.54
CA TYR A 7 14.06 -8.68 10.19
C TYR A 7 14.53 -7.69 9.11
N ALA A 8 14.27 -6.39 9.30
CA ALA A 8 14.63 -5.38 8.30
C ALA A 8 16.15 -5.20 8.11
N PRO A 9 16.98 -5.07 9.17
CA PRO A 9 18.45 -5.05 9.05
C PRO A 9 19.05 -6.31 8.43
N ARG A 10 18.51 -7.50 8.72
CA ARG A 10 19.00 -8.75 8.11
C ARG A 10 18.85 -8.72 6.60
N ILE A 11 17.66 -8.38 6.11
CA ILE A 11 17.40 -8.29 4.67
C ILE A 11 18.32 -7.25 4.03
N TYR A 12 18.48 -6.08 4.66
CA TYR A 12 19.40 -5.05 4.16
C TYR A 12 20.84 -5.54 3.98
N HIS A 13 21.34 -6.30 4.95
CA HIS A 13 22.75 -6.70 5.00
C HIS A 13 23.07 -7.99 4.24
N THR A 14 22.11 -8.92 4.18
CA THR A 14 22.35 -10.28 3.68
C THR A 14 21.49 -10.64 2.48
N GLY A 15 20.40 -9.91 2.23
CA GLY A 15 19.38 -10.28 1.25
C GLY A 15 18.51 -11.46 1.70
N GLU A 16 18.68 -11.97 2.92
CA GLU A 16 17.94 -13.13 3.42
C GLU A 16 16.63 -12.71 4.09
N ILE A 17 15.52 -13.29 3.62
CA ILE A 17 14.21 -13.17 4.25
C ILE A 17 14.02 -14.33 5.22
N GLN A 18 13.79 -14.02 6.49
CA GLN A 18 13.52 -15.02 7.51
C GLN A 18 12.02 -15.29 7.60
N THR A 19 11.63 -16.56 7.54
CA THR A 19 10.23 -16.99 7.66
C THR A 19 10.07 -18.09 8.70
N ARG A 20 8.89 -18.19 9.28
CA ARG A 20 8.44 -19.27 10.16
C ARG A 20 7.46 -20.16 9.40
N LEU A 21 7.47 -21.46 9.74
CA LEU A 21 6.48 -22.40 9.21
C LEU A 21 5.07 -22.00 9.67
N GLU A 22 4.09 -22.19 8.79
CA GLU A 22 2.66 -21.99 9.07
C GLU A 22 2.33 -20.58 9.60
N ASN A 23 3.00 -19.56 9.06
CA ASN A 23 2.85 -18.19 9.51
C ASN A 23 2.38 -17.28 8.36
N TRP A 24 1.11 -16.84 8.42
CA TRP A 24 0.52 -15.97 7.38
C TRP A 24 1.25 -14.65 7.21
N HIS A 25 1.67 -14.04 8.33
CA HIS A 25 2.42 -12.80 8.31
C HIS A 25 3.73 -12.94 7.51
N ASP A 26 4.53 -13.96 7.81
CA ASP A 26 5.80 -14.20 7.13
C ASP A 26 5.57 -14.60 5.66
N PHE A 27 4.52 -15.37 5.36
CA PHE A 27 4.14 -15.71 3.99
C PHE A 27 3.79 -14.47 3.16
N PHE A 28 2.93 -13.59 3.67
CA PHE A 28 2.53 -12.38 2.93
C PHE A 28 3.65 -11.34 2.88
N GLN A 29 4.54 -11.29 3.88
CA GLN A 29 5.77 -10.51 3.77
C GLN A 29 6.66 -11.04 2.65
N TYR A 30 6.87 -12.35 2.58
CA TYR A 30 7.63 -12.95 1.49
C TYR A 30 6.98 -12.68 0.13
N LEU A 31 5.66 -12.82 0.01
CA LEU A 31 4.93 -12.51 -1.21
C LEU A 31 5.09 -11.03 -1.63
N SER A 32 5.00 -10.10 -0.68
CA SER A 32 5.24 -8.66 -0.92
C SER A 32 6.65 -8.40 -1.46
N TRP A 33 7.67 -9.05 -0.88
CA TRP A 33 9.05 -9.00 -1.40
C TRP A 33 9.20 -9.64 -2.78
N PHE A 34 8.45 -10.70 -3.08
CA PHE A 34 8.47 -11.35 -4.38
C PHE A 34 7.84 -10.48 -5.48
N MET A 35 6.73 -9.81 -5.17
CA MET A 35 6.01 -8.96 -6.15
C MET A 35 6.69 -7.62 -6.38
N PHE A 36 7.30 -7.02 -5.34
CA PHE A 36 7.88 -5.67 -5.40
C PHE A 36 9.32 -5.61 -4.86
N PRO A 37 10.24 -6.43 -5.39
CA PRO A 37 11.57 -6.61 -4.80
C PRO A 37 12.36 -5.30 -4.75
N THR A 38 12.25 -4.45 -5.77
CA THR A 38 13.06 -3.24 -5.88
C THR A 38 12.54 -2.15 -4.95
N THR A 39 11.22 -1.98 -4.89
CA THR A 39 10.58 -1.04 -3.97
C THR A 39 10.83 -1.44 -2.52
N LYS A 40 10.66 -2.72 -2.18
CA LYS A 40 10.91 -3.23 -0.82
C LYS A 40 12.37 -3.01 -0.42
N ALA A 41 13.32 -3.25 -1.33
CA ALA A 41 14.73 -2.96 -1.09
C ALA A 41 15.00 -1.46 -0.84
N ILE A 42 14.37 -0.57 -1.60
CA ILE A 42 14.50 0.88 -1.41
C ILE A 42 13.88 1.34 -0.08
N ILE A 43 12.67 0.89 0.25
CA ILE A 43 12.02 1.18 1.53
C ILE A 43 12.90 0.71 2.69
N ASN A 44 13.41 -0.51 2.60
CA ASN A 44 14.30 -1.10 3.59
C ASN A 44 15.61 -0.28 3.72
N ALA A 45 16.24 0.10 2.61
CA ALA A 45 17.45 0.93 2.60
C ALA A 45 17.22 2.34 3.16
N MET A 46 16.03 2.92 2.99
CA MET A 46 15.67 4.20 3.61
C MET A 46 15.43 4.06 5.12
N HIS A 47 14.88 2.94 5.59
CA HIS A 47 14.63 2.71 7.02
C HIS A 47 15.91 2.55 7.84
N ILE A 48 16.95 1.89 7.31
CA ILE A 48 18.15 1.54 8.09
C ILE A 48 18.89 2.75 8.66
N PRO A 49 19.20 3.82 7.89
CA PRO A 49 19.87 5.00 8.41
C PRO A 49 19.10 5.66 9.56
N TYR A 50 17.78 5.83 9.42
CA TYR A 50 16.96 6.41 10.49
C TYR A 50 16.88 5.51 11.72
N ALA A 51 16.75 4.18 11.52
CA ALA A 51 16.73 3.23 12.63
C ALA A 51 18.03 3.24 13.43
N ARG A 52 19.18 3.29 12.75
CA ARG A 52 20.50 3.41 13.40
C ARG A 52 20.63 4.72 14.18
N GLN A 53 20.26 5.85 13.55
CA GLN A 53 20.32 7.15 14.21
C GLN A 53 19.51 7.16 15.52
N ARG A 54 18.32 6.55 15.54
CA ARG A 54 17.51 6.46 16.78
C ARG A 54 18.20 5.65 17.87
N ILE A 55 18.76 4.49 17.52
CA ILE A 55 19.44 3.61 18.47
C ILE A 55 20.67 4.31 19.05
N GLU A 56 21.46 4.99 18.21
CA GLU A 56 22.67 5.71 18.63
C GLU A 56 22.39 6.89 19.56
N HIS A 57 21.29 7.61 19.35
CA HIS A 57 20.96 8.80 20.14
C HIS A 57 20.15 8.48 21.42
N GLY A 58 20.02 7.20 21.80
CA GLY A 58 19.20 6.79 22.95
C GLY A 58 17.73 7.23 22.82
N GLY A 59 17.28 7.44 21.59
CA GLY A 59 15.95 7.95 21.31
C GLY A 59 14.91 6.93 21.74
N ASP A 60 13.83 7.43 22.35
CA ASP A 60 12.67 6.61 22.69
C ASP A 60 12.19 5.87 21.42
N SER A 61 12.02 4.55 21.50
CA SER A 61 11.71 3.68 20.35
C SER A 61 10.44 4.12 19.58
N GLY A 62 9.59 4.96 20.20
CA GLY A 62 8.39 5.54 19.62
C GLY A 62 8.58 6.83 18.80
N ARG A 63 9.70 7.58 18.90
CA ARG A 63 9.89 8.84 18.16
C ARG A 63 10.45 8.61 16.75
N ARG A 64 9.64 7.99 15.89
CA ARG A 64 9.93 7.86 14.45
C ARG A 64 9.74 9.19 13.72
N SER A 65 10.55 9.46 12.70
CA SER A 65 10.33 10.64 11.84
C SER A 65 9.03 10.49 11.03
N PRO A 66 8.46 11.60 10.51
CA PRO A 66 7.29 11.50 9.62
C PRO A 66 7.51 10.61 8.39
N VAL A 67 8.71 10.63 7.81
CA VAL A 67 9.06 9.78 6.67
C VAL A 67 9.06 8.31 7.08
N GLU A 68 9.61 7.99 8.25
CA GLU A 68 9.62 6.60 8.74
C GLU A 68 8.23 6.08 9.04
N ASN A 69 7.36 6.90 9.64
CA ASN A 69 5.96 6.52 9.85
C ASN A 69 5.24 6.30 8.52
N MET A 70 5.49 7.14 7.52
CA MET A 70 4.92 6.98 6.18
C MET A 70 5.38 5.67 5.53
N LEU A 71 6.69 5.40 5.55
CA LEU A 71 7.26 4.18 4.99
C LEU A 71 6.73 2.93 5.69
N SER A 72 6.65 2.92 7.02
CA SER A 72 6.08 1.77 7.76
C SER A 72 4.59 1.56 7.45
N LEU A 73 3.79 2.63 7.39
CA LEU A 73 2.37 2.52 7.07
C LEU A 73 2.11 1.95 5.67
N PHE A 74 2.93 2.35 4.69
CA PHE A 74 2.86 1.81 3.34
C PHE A 74 3.39 0.36 3.27
N ASP A 75 4.53 0.07 3.90
CA ASP A 75 5.14 -1.26 3.88
C ASP A 75 4.30 -2.35 4.57
N GLU A 76 3.57 -1.98 5.63
CA GLU A 76 2.72 -2.90 6.39
C GLU A 76 1.31 -2.98 5.81
N GLY A 77 0.67 -1.83 5.55
CA GLY A 77 -0.75 -1.74 5.23
C GLY A 77 -1.06 -0.95 3.96
N GLY A 78 -0.11 -0.85 3.03
CA GLY A 78 -0.25 -0.08 1.81
C GLY A 78 -0.86 -0.86 0.64
N ALA A 79 -1.33 -0.11 -0.34
CA ALA A 79 -1.71 -0.61 -1.65
C ALA A 79 -1.38 0.44 -2.72
N VAL A 80 -1.36 0.04 -3.98
CA VAL A 80 -1.17 0.94 -5.12
C VAL A 80 -2.47 0.99 -5.89
N LEU A 81 -2.95 2.21 -6.15
CA LEU A 81 -4.10 2.45 -7.03
C LEU A 81 -3.55 2.95 -8.35
N VAL A 82 -3.76 2.18 -9.42
CA VAL A 82 -3.36 2.58 -10.76
C VAL A 82 -4.60 2.88 -11.57
N SER A 83 -4.61 4.01 -12.29
CA SER A 83 -5.71 4.35 -13.19
C SER A 83 -5.21 4.95 -14.49
N SER A 84 -5.88 4.59 -15.59
CA SER A 84 -5.70 5.26 -16.89
C SER A 84 -6.60 6.49 -17.07
N ASP A 85 -7.46 6.75 -16.09
CA ASP A 85 -8.29 7.93 -15.99
C ASP A 85 -7.99 8.68 -14.69
N GLU A 86 -7.37 9.86 -14.81
CA GLU A 86 -7.03 10.72 -13.67
C GLU A 86 -8.26 11.14 -12.86
N SER A 87 -9.44 11.23 -13.48
CA SER A 87 -10.66 11.62 -12.78
C SER A 87 -11.11 10.55 -11.77
N LEU A 88 -10.81 9.26 -11.99
CA LEU A 88 -11.06 8.20 -11.00
C LEU A 88 -10.11 8.32 -9.80
N LEU A 89 -8.83 8.65 -10.04
CA LEU A 89 -7.88 8.94 -8.96
C LEU A 89 -8.31 10.17 -8.17
N GLN A 90 -8.89 11.17 -8.85
CA GLN A 90 -9.40 12.37 -8.19
C GLN A 90 -10.56 12.05 -7.24
N LEU A 91 -11.48 11.16 -7.62
CA LEU A 91 -12.55 10.69 -6.71
C LEU A 91 -11.99 10.05 -5.44
N VAL A 92 -10.88 9.31 -5.53
CA VAL A 92 -10.18 8.76 -4.35
C VAL A 92 -9.62 9.88 -3.47
N ARG A 93 -8.95 10.87 -4.06
CA ARG A 93 -8.38 12.02 -3.33
C ARG A 93 -9.45 12.85 -2.63
N ASP A 94 -10.62 12.97 -3.24
CA ASP A 94 -11.75 13.75 -2.77
C ASP A 94 -12.77 12.93 -1.96
N PHE A 95 -12.45 11.67 -1.64
CA PHE A 95 -13.28 10.78 -0.82
C PHE A 95 -14.69 10.56 -1.38
N GLN A 96 -14.86 10.62 -2.70
CA GLN A 96 -16.13 10.47 -3.41
C GLN A 96 -16.43 8.99 -3.67
N TRP A 97 -16.64 8.22 -2.60
CA TRP A 97 -16.69 6.76 -2.65
C TRP A 97 -17.87 6.20 -3.43
N LYS A 98 -19.06 6.77 -3.26
CA LYS A 98 -20.25 6.31 -3.99
C LYS A 98 -20.13 6.61 -5.49
N ALA A 99 -19.60 7.78 -5.84
CA ALA A 99 -19.29 8.11 -7.23
C ALA A 99 -18.27 7.13 -7.83
N LEU A 100 -17.21 6.80 -7.09
CA LEU A 100 -16.17 5.87 -7.54
C LEU A 100 -16.68 4.42 -7.70
N PHE A 101 -17.27 3.86 -6.64
CA PHE A 101 -17.55 2.43 -6.56
C PHE A 101 -18.95 2.01 -7.06
N TRP A 102 -19.89 2.96 -7.14
CA TRP A 102 -21.26 2.71 -7.59
C TRP A 102 -21.55 3.41 -8.92
N GLU A 103 -21.48 4.73 -8.97
CA GLU A 103 -21.90 5.48 -10.16
C GLU A 103 -21.00 5.24 -11.38
N ARG A 104 -19.69 5.07 -11.15
CA ARG A 104 -18.67 4.78 -12.18
C ARG A 104 -18.14 3.35 -12.12
N ARG A 105 -18.90 2.44 -11.52
CA ARG A 105 -18.49 1.05 -11.27
C ARG A 105 -18.02 0.32 -12.53
N GLU A 106 -18.76 0.46 -13.62
CA GLU A 106 -18.48 -0.22 -14.90
C GLU A 106 -17.13 0.21 -15.50
N GLU A 107 -16.64 1.40 -15.18
CA GLU A 107 -15.35 1.87 -15.68
C GLU A 107 -14.16 1.27 -14.94
N LEU A 108 -14.37 0.79 -13.70
CA LEU A 108 -13.27 0.34 -12.85
C LEU A 108 -12.56 -0.88 -13.44
N SER A 109 -13.31 -1.84 -14.00
CA SER A 109 -12.73 -3.07 -14.57
C SER A 109 -11.75 -2.81 -15.73
N GLU A 110 -11.92 -1.70 -16.44
CA GLU A 110 -11.08 -1.36 -17.60
C GLU A 110 -10.00 -0.32 -17.29
N LYS A 111 -10.23 0.52 -16.29
CA LYS A 111 -9.44 1.74 -16.09
C LYS A 111 -8.81 1.88 -14.72
N PHE A 112 -9.14 1.02 -13.75
CA PHE A 112 -8.71 1.22 -12.36
C PHE A 112 -8.40 -0.12 -11.67
N ILE A 113 -7.23 -0.22 -11.04
CA ILE A 113 -6.85 -1.41 -10.28
C ILE A 113 -6.31 -1.02 -8.91
N CYS A 114 -6.68 -1.81 -7.90
CA CYS A 114 -6.07 -1.80 -6.58
C CYS A 114 -5.15 -3.00 -6.44
N VAL A 115 -3.85 -2.75 -6.26
CA VAL A 115 -2.84 -3.79 -6.05
C VAL A 115 -2.33 -3.68 -4.61
N PRO A 116 -2.71 -4.61 -3.71
CA PRO A 116 -2.18 -4.61 -2.35
C PRO A 116 -0.65 -4.70 -2.36
N PHE A 117 0.00 -4.00 -1.44
CA PHE A 117 1.46 -3.95 -1.32
C PHE A 117 1.89 -4.48 0.05
N GLY A 118 1.25 -3.96 1.10
CA GLY A 118 1.57 -4.31 2.48
C GLY A 118 0.99 -5.66 2.88
N HIS A 119 1.80 -6.47 3.56
CA HIS A 119 1.43 -7.83 3.97
C HIS A 119 0.16 -7.87 4.83
N ALA A 120 -0.07 -6.85 5.67
CA ALA A 120 -1.23 -6.81 6.56
C ALA A 120 -2.55 -6.61 5.80
N VAL A 121 -2.51 -6.11 4.56
CA VAL A 121 -3.71 -6.04 3.71
C VAL A 121 -4.14 -7.45 3.32
N TYR A 122 -3.19 -8.31 2.93
CA TYR A 122 -3.47 -9.70 2.61
C TYR A 122 -3.92 -10.50 3.84
N GLU A 123 -3.26 -10.31 5.00
CA GLU A 123 -3.65 -10.98 6.25
C GLU A 123 -5.10 -10.66 6.64
N LYS A 124 -5.50 -9.39 6.56
CA LYS A 124 -6.89 -8.97 6.80
C LYS A 124 -7.86 -9.55 5.77
N GLY A 125 -7.40 -9.84 4.56
CA GLY A 125 -8.18 -10.52 3.52
C GLY A 125 -8.54 -11.98 3.84
N LEU A 126 -7.86 -12.63 4.80
CA LEU A 126 -8.24 -13.97 5.28
C LEU A 126 -9.56 -13.97 6.05
N ALA A 127 -9.90 -12.84 6.68
CA ALA A 127 -11.14 -12.63 7.43
C ALA A 127 -11.52 -11.13 7.35
N PRO A 128 -12.05 -10.68 6.20
CA PRO A 128 -12.32 -9.26 5.97
C PRO A 128 -13.38 -8.73 6.94
N TYR A 129 -13.26 -7.44 7.26
CA TYR A 129 -14.19 -6.75 8.16
C TYR A 129 -14.46 -5.32 7.68
N ILE A 130 -15.68 -4.84 7.92
CA ILE A 130 -16.07 -3.45 7.62
C ILE A 130 -15.16 -2.49 8.40
N GLY A 131 -14.51 -1.57 7.68
CA GLY A 131 -13.45 -0.72 8.23
C GLY A 131 -12.05 -1.07 7.72
N MET A 132 -11.89 -2.14 6.93
CA MET A 132 -10.61 -2.47 6.30
C MET A 132 -10.19 -1.38 5.29
N THR A 133 -9.13 -0.65 5.63
CA THR A 133 -8.60 0.47 4.84
C THR A 133 -7.11 0.28 4.59
N ALA A 134 -6.67 0.54 3.35
CA ALA A 134 -5.27 0.56 2.96
C ALA A 134 -4.73 2.00 2.86
N ASN A 135 -3.41 2.15 3.04
CA ASN A 135 -2.72 3.42 2.83
C ASN A 135 -2.13 3.48 1.42
N CYS A 136 -2.80 4.17 0.51
CA CYS A 136 -2.52 4.03 -0.91
C CYS A 136 -1.58 5.08 -1.49
N ILE A 137 -0.76 4.64 -2.45
CA ILE A 137 -0.11 5.50 -3.44
C ILE A 137 -0.94 5.45 -4.72
N LEU A 138 -1.21 6.62 -5.31
CA LEU A 138 -1.99 6.74 -6.55
C LEU A 138 -1.02 6.97 -7.71
N LEU A 139 -1.13 6.15 -8.74
CA LEU A 139 -0.33 6.24 -9.96
C LEU A 139 -1.26 6.41 -11.17
N HIS A 140 -1.00 7.45 -11.95
CA HIS A 140 -1.60 7.59 -13.28
C HIS A 140 -0.80 6.79 -14.30
N SER A 141 -1.48 6.01 -15.12
CA SER A 141 -0.91 5.28 -16.25
C SER A 141 -1.54 5.75 -17.56
N GLY A 142 -0.94 5.39 -18.70
CA GLY A 142 -1.70 5.35 -19.95
C GLY A 142 -2.58 4.09 -20.02
N LYS A 143 -3.36 3.96 -21.10
CA LYS A 143 -4.23 2.78 -21.33
C LYS A 143 -3.43 1.51 -21.55
N GLU A 144 -2.22 1.63 -22.09
CA GLU A 144 -1.30 0.53 -22.35
C GLU A 144 -0.98 -0.31 -21.11
N TYR A 145 -1.07 0.27 -19.90
CA TYR A 145 -0.89 -0.48 -18.66
C TYR A 145 -1.96 -1.57 -18.48
N PHE A 146 -3.22 -1.31 -18.89
CA PHE A 146 -4.32 -2.26 -18.76
C PHE A 146 -4.31 -3.33 -19.87
N GLU A 147 -3.44 -3.17 -20.86
CA GLU A 147 -3.20 -4.16 -21.92
C GLU A 147 -2.07 -5.15 -21.55
N MET A 148 -1.25 -4.80 -20.55
CA MET A 148 -0.17 -5.63 -20.04
C MET A 148 -0.67 -6.85 -19.29
N ASN A 149 0.13 -7.92 -19.26
CA ASN A 149 -0.12 -9.04 -18.37
C ASN A 149 0.23 -8.70 -16.90
N ASN A 150 -0.22 -9.54 -15.96
CA ASN A 150 -0.03 -9.28 -14.53
C ASN A 150 1.45 -9.09 -14.12
N THR A 151 2.38 -9.85 -14.72
CA THR A 151 3.81 -9.74 -14.38
C THR A 151 4.37 -8.39 -14.84
N GLU A 152 4.03 -7.96 -16.06
CA GLU A 152 4.44 -6.67 -16.60
C GLU A 152 3.86 -5.49 -15.79
N GLN A 153 2.60 -5.60 -15.35
CA GLN A 153 1.97 -4.61 -14.49
C GLN A 153 2.69 -4.48 -13.13
N LEU A 154 3.06 -5.60 -12.50
CA LEU A 154 3.82 -5.60 -11.25
C LEU A 154 5.20 -4.96 -11.42
N VAL A 155 5.91 -5.28 -12.50
CA VAL A 155 7.20 -4.65 -12.83
C VAL A 155 7.03 -3.15 -13.02
N TRP A 156 6.02 -2.73 -13.78
CA TRP A 156 5.73 -1.32 -14.00
C TRP A 156 5.46 -0.58 -12.67
N ILE A 157 4.65 -1.17 -11.79
CA ILE A 157 4.38 -0.59 -10.45
C ILE A 157 5.69 -0.48 -9.65
N ASP A 158 6.48 -1.55 -9.60
CA ASP A 158 7.73 -1.58 -8.83
C ASP A 158 8.70 -0.48 -9.30
N GLU A 159 8.84 -0.29 -10.61
CA GLU A 159 9.66 0.77 -11.20
C GLU A 159 9.13 2.18 -10.88
N LYS A 160 7.82 2.40 -10.95
CA LYS A 160 7.21 3.70 -10.65
C LYS A 160 7.34 4.06 -9.18
N LEU A 161 7.14 3.12 -8.27
CA LEU A 161 7.33 3.33 -6.84
C LEU A 161 8.80 3.65 -6.52
N VAL A 162 9.74 2.92 -7.10
CA VAL A 162 11.18 3.20 -7.00
C VAL A 162 11.50 4.64 -7.39
N ALA A 163 11.01 5.08 -8.55
CA ALA A 163 11.22 6.45 -9.03
C ALA A 163 10.61 7.49 -8.06
N LEU A 164 9.41 7.21 -7.56
CA LEU A 164 8.70 8.08 -6.62
C LEU A 164 9.48 8.24 -5.30
N PHE A 165 9.91 7.14 -4.69
CA PHE A 165 10.69 7.16 -3.45
C PHE A 165 12.05 7.83 -3.63
N LYS A 166 12.76 7.58 -4.74
CA LYS A 166 14.04 8.24 -5.04
C LYS A 166 13.89 9.75 -5.25
N SER A 167 12.76 10.21 -5.80
CA SER A 167 12.52 11.64 -6.00
C SER A 167 12.38 12.41 -4.69
N GLY A 168 11.89 11.76 -3.62
CA GLY A 168 11.74 12.33 -2.28
C GLY A 168 10.77 13.51 -2.16
N ASN A 169 10.05 13.88 -3.23
CA ASN A 169 9.32 15.15 -3.29
C ASN A 169 7.87 15.07 -2.81
N THR A 170 7.22 13.92 -2.95
CA THR A 170 5.77 13.76 -2.77
C THR A 170 5.37 12.91 -1.56
N LEU A 171 6.24 12.00 -1.10
CA LEU A 171 5.97 11.10 0.03
C LEU A 171 6.90 11.42 1.20
N LYS A 172 6.44 12.29 2.11
CA LYS A 172 7.24 12.81 3.24
C LYS A 172 6.61 12.51 4.60
N LYS A 173 5.31 12.26 4.66
CA LYS A 173 4.56 12.05 5.90
C LYS A 173 3.34 11.14 5.66
N PRO A 174 2.77 10.54 6.72
CA PRO A 174 1.62 9.63 6.58
C PRO A 174 0.43 10.22 5.81
N LYS A 175 0.20 11.53 5.96
CA LYS A 175 -0.86 12.26 5.26
C LYS A 175 -0.64 12.36 3.74
N ASP A 176 0.49 11.93 3.20
CA ASP A 176 0.70 11.89 1.76
C ASP A 176 0.15 10.58 1.14
N LEU A 177 -0.16 9.56 1.96
CA LEU A 177 -0.82 8.32 1.55
C LEU A 177 -2.35 8.49 1.56
N SER A 178 -3.03 8.01 0.55
CA SER A 178 -4.49 8.12 0.43
C SER A 178 -5.18 6.95 1.13
N PRO A 179 -5.98 7.16 2.20
CA PRO A 179 -6.74 6.07 2.80
C PRO A 179 -7.80 5.58 1.80
N PHE A 180 -7.85 4.26 1.60
CA PHE A 180 -8.76 3.65 0.62
C PHE A 180 -9.58 2.51 1.26
N PRO A 181 -10.92 2.59 1.29
CA PRO A 181 -11.78 1.54 1.81
C PRO A 181 -11.84 0.38 0.82
N ILE A 182 -10.97 -0.61 1.03
CA ILE A 182 -10.63 -1.62 0.02
C ILE A 182 -11.80 -2.56 -0.33
N LEU A 183 -12.72 -2.81 0.61
CA LEU A 183 -13.93 -3.61 0.39
C LEU A 183 -15.01 -2.86 -0.42
N GLY A 184 -14.74 -1.60 -0.79
CA GLY A 184 -15.54 -0.88 -1.78
C GLY A 184 -15.30 -1.36 -3.21
N MET A 185 -14.13 -1.96 -3.49
CA MET A 185 -13.79 -2.49 -4.81
C MET A 185 -14.82 -3.53 -5.24
N PRO A 186 -15.36 -3.45 -6.47
CA PRO A 186 -16.33 -4.42 -6.97
C PRO A 186 -15.86 -5.86 -6.74
N GLU A 187 -16.78 -6.72 -6.29
CA GLU A 187 -16.54 -8.16 -6.06
C GLU A 187 -15.66 -8.51 -4.84
N TRP A 188 -15.09 -7.54 -4.13
CA TRP A 188 -14.25 -7.80 -2.95
C TRP A 188 -15.05 -7.99 -1.65
N ASP A 189 -16.32 -7.63 -1.65
CA ASP A 189 -17.28 -7.90 -0.57
C ASP A 189 -18.66 -8.17 -1.17
N GLU A 190 -19.35 -9.19 -0.67
CA GLU A 190 -20.67 -9.59 -1.18
C GLU A 190 -21.71 -8.47 -1.03
N ASN A 191 -21.61 -7.65 0.01
CA ASN A 191 -22.55 -6.58 0.30
C ASN A 191 -22.38 -5.38 -0.65
N ASN A 192 -21.24 -5.26 -1.33
CA ASN A 192 -20.93 -4.12 -2.19
C ASN A 192 -21.66 -4.11 -3.55
N GLN A 193 -22.52 -5.11 -3.78
CA GLN A 193 -23.46 -5.15 -4.90
C GLN A 193 -24.73 -4.32 -4.63
N GLN A 194 -24.89 -3.78 -3.43
CA GLN A 194 -26.02 -2.94 -3.05
C GLN A 194 -25.58 -1.48 -2.91
N GLU A 195 -26.29 -0.56 -3.56
CA GLU A 195 -25.96 0.87 -3.51
C GLU A 195 -25.78 1.41 -2.09
N HIS A 196 -26.68 1.02 -1.18
CA HIS A 196 -26.72 1.51 0.20
C HIS A 196 -25.51 1.07 1.04
N TYR A 197 -24.73 0.09 0.57
CA TYR A 197 -23.47 -0.30 1.21
C TYR A 197 -22.52 0.89 1.29
N TYR A 198 -22.48 1.71 0.23
CA TYR A 198 -21.62 2.89 0.12
C TYR A 198 -22.11 4.08 0.95
N ASP A 199 -23.33 4.03 1.50
CA ASP A 199 -23.86 5.07 2.39
C ASP A 199 -23.34 4.93 3.85
N ASN A 200 -22.59 3.86 4.16
CA ASN A 200 -21.98 3.68 5.47
C ASN A 200 -20.81 4.66 5.71
N ALA A 201 -21.13 5.86 6.19
CA ALA A 201 -20.16 6.93 6.46
C ALA A 201 -19.13 6.61 7.55
N ASN A 202 -19.30 5.54 8.34
CA ASN A 202 -18.27 5.10 9.28
C ASN A 202 -17.09 4.43 8.57
N TYR A 203 -17.38 3.80 7.43
CA TYR A 203 -16.39 3.14 6.57
C TYR A 203 -16.01 4.01 5.37
N PHE A 204 -16.99 4.42 4.56
CA PHE A 204 -16.85 5.32 3.40
C PHE A 204 -16.87 6.79 3.85
N ARG A 205 -15.85 7.20 4.60
CA ARG A 205 -15.77 8.54 5.22
C ARG A 205 -15.55 9.63 4.17
N PRO A 206 -16.19 10.80 4.25
CA PRO A 206 -16.06 11.88 3.26
C PRO A 206 -14.76 12.70 3.38
N GLY A 207 -13.80 12.26 4.20
CA GLY A 207 -12.56 12.98 4.44
C GLY A 207 -11.78 12.44 5.64
N ARG A 208 -10.60 13.02 5.86
CA ARG A 208 -9.79 12.74 7.06
C ARG A 208 -10.31 13.54 8.25
N ARG A 209 -10.27 12.93 9.44
CA ARG A 209 -10.43 13.64 10.71
C ARG A 209 -9.09 14.18 11.19
#